data_AF-A0AAN6L8C6-F1
#
_entry.id   AF-A0AAN6L8C6-F1
#
_cell.length_a   1.000
_cell.length_b   1.000
_cell.length_c   1.000
_cell.angle_alpha   90.00
_cell.angle_beta   90.00
_cell.angle_gamma   90.00
#
_symmetry.space_group_name_H-M   'P 1'
#
loop_
_entity.id
_entity.type
_entity.pdbx_description
1 polymer ?
#
loop_
_entity_poly.entity_id
_entity_poly.type
_entity_poly.pdbx_seq_one_letter_code
_entity_poly.pdbx_strand_id
1 'polypeptide(L)'
;MSYEVEHSTTPASSTPNRNNNTTPRPAARRPDLSSFFATLSEITPNPSETRTRPYAVPVPGDVAAAYRSLAEALNIMRHETGDEGFPVHDGRDEGLGNVPDEDATGGAGLLSNMISLLLREAEAPPREVEGVGEGFCDALDRVPVSSLKPTQSCPICSNPFLDDPYPLVVRLPCHTSHLFDLECVRPWLRLRGTCPLDRTDFGKKEREKERERVERLMKKGNGEGDEDDEEWDGMYG
;
A
#
# COMPACT_ATOMS: atom_id res chain seq x y z
N MET A 1 -18.34 -41.47 21.43
CA MET A 1 -17.30 -40.78 22.21
C MET A 1 -17.14 -39.37 21.62
N SER A 2 -17.84 -38.41 22.20
CA SER A 2 -17.75 -36.99 21.89
C SER A 2 -17.10 -36.31 23.09
N TYR A 3 -15.94 -35.71 22.91
CA TYR A 3 -15.27 -34.95 23.96
C TYR A 3 -15.77 -33.51 23.88
N GLU A 4 -16.47 -33.06 24.93
CA GLU A 4 -16.78 -31.64 25.15
C GLU A 4 -15.65 -31.06 26.03
N VAL A 5 -15.02 -29.99 25.56
CA VAL A 5 -14.01 -29.25 26.33
C VAL A 5 -14.70 -28.02 26.91
N GLU A 6 -14.94 -28.09 28.21
CA GLU A 6 -15.59 -27.07 29.03
C GLU A 6 -14.59 -25.99 29.47
N HIS A 7 -14.69 -24.80 28.89
CA HIS A 7 -13.94 -23.62 29.34
C HIS A 7 -14.58 -23.02 30.60
N SER A 8 -14.15 -23.48 31.77
CA SER A 8 -14.45 -22.84 33.05
C SER A 8 -13.68 -21.52 33.18
N THR A 9 -14.37 -20.38 33.18
CA THR A 9 -13.82 -19.13 33.70
C THR A 9 -14.61 -18.72 34.95
N THR A 10 -13.96 -18.85 36.10
CA THR A 10 -14.46 -18.37 37.40
C THR A 10 -14.18 -16.87 37.52
N PRO A 11 -15.11 -16.04 38.05
CA PRO A 11 -14.84 -14.63 38.30
C PRO A 11 -14.31 -14.46 39.73
N ALA A 12 -13.00 -14.25 39.87
CA ALA A 12 -12.43 -13.82 41.15
C ALA A 12 -12.32 -12.29 41.17
N SER A 13 -13.18 -11.66 41.98
CA SER A 13 -13.06 -10.26 42.36
C SER A 13 -11.95 -10.09 43.40
N SER A 14 -10.93 -9.29 43.10
CA SER A 14 -9.98 -8.78 44.11
C SER A 14 -9.20 -7.55 43.59
N THR A 15 -9.59 -6.38 44.11
CA THR A 15 -8.79 -5.17 44.44
C THR A 15 -7.62 -4.71 43.54
N PRO A 16 -7.54 -3.42 43.16
CA PRO A 16 -6.45 -2.91 42.33
C PRO A 16 -5.19 -2.69 43.17
N ASN A 17 -4.25 -3.64 43.11
CA ASN A 17 -2.89 -3.41 43.59
C ASN A 17 -2.12 -2.65 42.50
N ARG A 18 -2.07 -1.33 42.66
CA ARG A 18 -1.37 -0.39 41.78
C ARG A 18 0.13 -0.48 42.04
N ASN A 19 0.79 -1.45 41.41
CA ASN A 19 2.25 -1.50 41.28
C ASN A 19 2.60 -2.30 40.04
N ASN A 20 2.72 -1.63 38.89
CA ASN A 20 3.52 -2.12 37.77
C ASN A 20 4.20 -0.93 37.10
N ASN A 21 5.51 -0.85 37.32
CA ASN A 21 6.45 -0.10 36.49
C ASN A 21 6.53 -0.78 35.11
N THR A 22 5.48 -0.65 34.32
CA THR A 22 5.53 -0.89 32.89
C THR A 22 5.62 0.49 32.27
N THR A 23 6.81 0.84 31.80
CA THR A 23 7.00 1.97 30.90
C THR A 23 5.88 1.92 29.86
N PRO A 24 5.02 2.94 29.74
CA PRO A 24 3.98 2.92 28.72
C PRO A 24 4.70 2.82 27.39
N ARG A 25 4.59 1.65 26.73
CA ARG A 25 4.95 1.53 25.33
C ARG A 25 4.18 2.64 24.63
N PRO A 26 4.84 3.56 23.90
CA PRO A 26 4.13 4.64 23.24
C PRO A 26 3.00 4.01 22.42
N ALA A 27 1.78 4.53 22.58
CA ALA A 27 0.66 4.10 21.77
C ALA A 27 1.11 4.07 20.30
N ALA A 28 0.82 2.98 19.60
CA ALA A 28 1.22 2.84 18.21
C ALA A 28 0.54 3.97 17.42
N ARG A 29 1.34 4.94 16.95
CA ARG A 29 0.88 6.12 16.18
C ARG A 29 0.39 5.76 14.76
N ARG A 30 0.14 4.47 14.53
CA ARG A 30 -0.13 3.86 13.22
C ARG A 30 -1.17 2.76 13.41
N PRO A 31 -2.28 2.80 12.66
CA PRO A 31 -3.26 1.72 12.64
C PRO A 31 -2.61 0.40 12.21
N ASP A 32 -3.05 -0.71 12.80
CA ASP A 32 -2.70 -2.03 12.28
C ASP A 32 -3.48 -2.28 10.98
N LEU A 33 -2.74 -2.52 9.90
CA LEU A 33 -3.27 -2.77 8.56
C LEU A 33 -3.35 -4.26 8.22
N SER A 34 -3.17 -5.15 9.19
CA SER A 34 -3.23 -6.61 8.99
C SER A 34 -4.54 -7.07 8.34
N SER A 35 -5.69 -6.59 8.84
CA SER A 35 -7.01 -6.89 8.27
C SER A 35 -7.15 -6.36 6.84
N PHE A 36 -6.66 -5.16 6.57
CA PHE A 36 -6.62 -4.60 5.22
C PHE A 36 -5.77 -5.48 4.29
N PHE A 37 -4.56 -5.86 4.67
CA PHE A 37 -3.69 -6.71 3.85
C PHE A 37 -4.26 -8.11 3.63
N ALA A 38 -4.98 -8.67 4.62
CA ALA A 38 -5.70 -9.94 4.45
C ALA A 38 -6.77 -9.81 3.36
N THR A 39 -7.64 -8.81 3.44
CA THR A 39 -8.65 -8.56 2.39
C THR A 39 -8.01 -8.31 1.03
N LEU A 40 -6.92 -7.55 0.99
CA LEU A 40 -6.20 -7.22 -0.22
C LEU A 40 -5.60 -8.47 -0.89
N SER A 41 -5.11 -9.43 -0.11
CA SER A 41 -4.56 -10.68 -0.63
C SER A 41 -5.61 -11.55 -1.32
N GLU A 42 -6.87 -11.49 -0.88
CA GLU A 42 -7.98 -12.24 -1.47
C GLU A 42 -8.47 -11.61 -2.79
N ILE A 43 -8.45 -10.27 -2.88
CA ILE A 43 -8.97 -9.56 -4.06
C ILE A 43 -7.91 -9.28 -5.14
N THR A 44 -6.63 -9.23 -4.76
CA THR A 44 -5.54 -8.91 -5.71
C THR A 44 -5.26 -10.11 -6.59
N PRO A 45 -5.24 -9.95 -7.93
CA PRO A 45 -4.81 -11.03 -8.81
C PRO A 45 -3.31 -11.27 -8.62
N ASN A 46 -2.95 -12.32 -7.89
CA ASN A 46 -1.56 -12.73 -7.72
C ASN A 46 -1.11 -13.52 -8.96
N PRO A 47 -0.03 -13.13 -9.66
CA PRO A 47 0.48 -13.90 -10.79
C PRO A 47 1.05 -15.28 -10.39
N SER A 48 1.36 -15.50 -9.11
CA SER A 48 1.91 -16.78 -8.63
C SER A 48 0.88 -17.72 -7.99
N GLU A 49 -0.36 -17.29 -7.76
CA GLU A 49 -1.42 -18.15 -7.22
C GLU A 49 -2.47 -18.41 -8.30
N THR A 50 -2.60 -19.69 -8.68
CA THR A 50 -3.62 -20.13 -9.62
C THR A 50 -5.00 -19.90 -9.01
N ARG A 51 -5.69 -18.85 -9.47
CA ARG A 51 -7.10 -18.62 -9.17
C ARG A 51 -7.86 -19.89 -9.49
N THR A 52 -8.72 -20.37 -8.58
CA THR A 52 -9.52 -21.59 -8.81
C THR A 52 -10.35 -21.50 -10.10
N ARG A 53 -10.66 -20.29 -10.55
CA ARG A 53 -11.30 -20.01 -11.84
C ARG A 53 -10.51 -18.94 -12.61
N PRO A 54 -10.10 -19.21 -13.87
CA PRO A 54 -9.18 -18.35 -14.63
C PRO A 54 -9.72 -16.96 -14.99
N TYR A 55 -11.05 -16.76 -14.95
CA TYR A 55 -11.70 -15.48 -15.26
C TYR A 55 -12.57 -14.94 -14.13
N ALA A 56 -12.44 -15.48 -12.91
CA ALA A 56 -13.16 -14.92 -11.77
C ALA A 56 -12.59 -13.54 -11.44
N VAL A 57 -13.45 -12.56 -11.24
CA VAL A 57 -13.13 -11.23 -10.70
C VAL A 57 -13.57 -11.16 -9.23
N PRO A 58 -12.91 -10.37 -8.37
CA PRO A 58 -13.30 -10.24 -6.98
C PRO A 58 -14.72 -9.66 -6.86
N VAL A 59 -15.42 -9.98 -5.76
CA VAL A 59 -16.74 -9.42 -5.52
C VAL A 59 -16.62 -7.92 -5.31
N PRO A 60 -17.46 -7.08 -5.94
CA PRO A 60 -17.39 -5.62 -5.77
C PRO A 60 -17.46 -5.16 -4.30
N GLY A 61 -18.18 -5.90 -3.45
CA GLY A 61 -18.27 -5.65 -2.02
C GLY A 61 -16.93 -5.79 -1.29
N ASP A 62 -16.14 -6.81 -1.64
CA ASP A 62 -14.83 -7.07 -1.03
C ASP A 62 -13.82 -6.00 -1.46
N VAL A 63 -13.86 -5.60 -2.73
CA VAL A 63 -13.07 -4.48 -3.24
C VAL A 63 -13.43 -3.20 -2.48
N ALA A 64 -14.72 -2.87 -2.38
CA ALA A 64 -15.18 -1.71 -1.63
C ALA A 64 -14.78 -1.76 -0.15
N ALA A 65 -14.75 -2.94 0.48
CA ALA A 65 -14.28 -3.11 1.85
C ALA A 65 -12.77 -2.79 1.99
N ALA A 66 -11.94 -3.19 1.03
CA ALA A 66 -10.52 -2.80 1.01
C ALA A 66 -10.34 -1.28 0.88
N TYR A 67 -11.15 -0.61 0.05
CA TYR A 67 -11.14 0.86 -0.06
C TYR A 67 -11.58 1.56 1.23
N ARG A 68 -12.65 1.09 1.88
CA ARG A 68 -13.15 1.67 3.14
C ARG A 68 -12.18 1.45 4.30
N SER A 69 -11.62 0.24 4.44
CA SER A 69 -10.66 -0.07 5.50
C SER A 69 -9.39 0.79 5.40
N LEU A 70 -8.86 1.01 4.19
CA LEU A 70 -7.74 1.93 4.01
C LEU A 70 -8.13 3.38 4.34
N ALA A 71 -9.32 3.83 3.92
CA ALA A 71 -9.81 5.17 4.21
C ALA A 71 -9.95 5.41 5.73
N GLU A 72 -10.46 4.42 6.47
CA GLU A 72 -10.57 4.46 7.92
C GLU A 72 -9.19 4.55 8.60
N ALA A 73 -8.22 3.77 8.14
CA ALA A 73 -6.86 3.84 8.66
C ALA A 73 -6.20 5.20 8.40
N LEU A 74 -6.34 5.76 7.19
CA LEU A 74 -5.86 7.10 6.88
C LEU A 74 -6.56 8.17 7.75
N ASN A 75 -7.85 7.98 8.04
CA ASN A 75 -8.61 8.88 8.90
C ASN A 75 -8.11 8.87 10.35
N ILE A 76 -7.77 7.69 10.89
CA ILE A 76 -7.17 7.58 12.23
C ILE A 76 -5.82 8.32 12.27
N MET A 77 -4.96 8.11 11.26
CA MET A 77 -3.67 8.81 11.18
C MET A 77 -3.83 10.34 11.14
N ARG A 78 -4.85 10.84 10.42
CA ARG A 78 -5.16 12.27 10.36
C ARG A 78 -5.53 12.87 11.72
N HIS A 79 -6.24 12.13 12.57
CA HIS A 79 -6.64 12.63 13.89
C HIS A 79 -5.50 12.65 14.91
N GLU A 80 -4.50 11.79 14.76
CA GLU A 80 -3.34 11.73 15.64
C GLU A 80 -2.30 12.83 15.36
N THR A 81 -2.30 13.40 14.15
CA THR A 81 -1.34 14.43 13.74
C THR A 81 -1.56 15.79 14.42
N GLY A 82 -2.72 16.01 15.05
CA GLY A 82 -3.10 17.30 15.64
C GLY A 82 -3.31 18.39 14.57
N ASP A 83 -4.03 19.44 14.93
CA ASP A 83 -4.32 20.61 14.07
C ASP A 83 -3.06 21.45 13.73
N GLU A 84 -1.90 21.09 14.30
CA GLU A 84 -0.62 21.77 14.17
C GLU A 84 0.22 21.08 13.07
N GLY A 85 -0.16 21.32 11.81
CA GLY A 85 0.56 20.75 10.65
C GLY A 85 2.02 21.23 10.58
N PHE A 86 2.97 20.30 10.50
CA PHE A 86 4.35 20.63 10.14
C PHE A 86 4.44 20.95 8.64
N PRO A 87 5.21 21.99 8.23
CA PRO A 87 5.41 22.32 6.82
C PRO A 87 5.99 21.12 6.06
N VAL A 88 5.27 20.62 5.06
CA VAL A 88 5.79 19.59 4.14
C VAL A 88 6.78 20.27 3.20
N HIS A 89 8.07 20.04 3.43
CA HIS A 89 9.11 20.51 2.50
C HIS A 89 9.07 19.68 1.21
N ASP A 90 8.42 20.21 0.18
CA ASP A 90 8.31 19.61 -1.17
C ASP A 90 9.61 19.66 -2.00
N GLY A 91 10.70 20.14 -1.40
CA GLY A 91 12.01 20.24 -2.04
C GLY A 91 12.20 21.47 -2.92
N ARG A 92 11.30 22.47 -2.87
CA ARG A 92 11.63 23.81 -3.38
C ARG A 92 12.50 24.58 -2.38
N ASP A 93 13.58 25.15 -2.91
CA ASP A 93 14.56 26.01 -2.26
C ASP A 93 13.87 27.26 -1.67
N GLU A 94 14.13 27.53 -0.38
CA GLU A 94 13.54 28.65 0.36
C GLU A 94 14.17 29.97 -0.09
N GLY A 95 13.48 30.67 -0.99
CA GLY A 95 13.84 32.01 -1.40
C GLY A 95 12.62 32.76 -1.93
N LEU A 96 12.09 33.66 -1.07
CA LEU A 96 11.18 34.79 -1.34
C LEU A 96 9.70 34.59 -1.00
N GLY A 97 9.24 35.41 -0.06
CA GLY A 97 7.97 36.13 -0.18
C GLY A 97 6.94 35.80 0.89
N ASN A 98 6.65 36.79 1.75
CA ASN A 98 5.44 36.85 2.56
C ASN A 98 4.20 36.61 1.68
N VAL A 99 3.58 35.45 1.81
CA VAL A 99 2.20 35.18 1.41
C VAL A 99 1.36 35.08 2.69
N PRO A 100 0.20 35.74 2.75
CA PRO A 100 -0.64 35.70 3.93
C PRO A 100 -1.21 34.30 4.14
N ASP A 101 -1.30 33.97 5.42
CA ASP A 101 -1.84 32.79 6.08
C ASP A 101 -3.18 32.30 5.48
N GLU A 102 -3.14 31.43 4.46
CA GLU A 102 -4.25 30.54 4.07
C GLU A 102 -3.65 29.19 3.61
N ASP A 103 -3.75 28.18 4.48
CA ASP A 103 -3.57 26.74 4.19
C ASP A 103 -2.12 26.19 4.13
N ALA A 104 -1.33 26.41 5.19
CA ALA A 104 -0.08 25.69 5.43
C ALA A 104 -0.30 24.24 5.97
N THR A 105 -1.42 23.60 5.64
CA THR A 105 -1.83 22.29 6.19
C THR A 105 -1.57 21.14 5.22
N GLY A 106 -0.53 21.24 4.38
CA GLY A 106 -0.29 20.36 3.21
C GLY A 106 -0.35 18.85 3.47
N GLY A 107 0.03 18.37 4.67
CA GLY A 107 -0.12 16.96 5.07
C GLY A 107 -1.58 16.54 5.35
N ALA A 108 -2.34 17.37 6.09
CA ALA A 108 -3.76 17.09 6.36
C ALA A 108 -4.63 17.26 5.10
N GLY A 109 -4.26 18.20 4.23
CA GLY A 109 -4.86 18.37 2.91
C GLY A 109 -4.67 17.14 2.02
N LEU A 110 -3.45 16.58 1.99
CA LEU A 110 -3.14 15.37 1.26
C LEU A 110 -3.95 14.16 1.78
N LEU A 111 -3.91 13.89 3.09
CA LEU A 111 -4.69 12.80 3.68
C LEU A 111 -6.19 12.94 3.40
N SER A 112 -6.74 14.15 3.52
CA SER A 112 -8.15 14.41 3.25
C SER A 112 -8.51 14.16 1.78
N ASN A 113 -7.62 14.51 0.86
CA ASN A 113 -7.79 14.18 -0.56
C ASN A 113 -7.74 12.66 -0.80
N MET A 114 -6.77 11.97 -0.20
CA MET A 114 -6.63 10.51 -0.30
C MET A 114 -7.88 9.79 0.23
N ILE A 115 -8.37 10.17 1.41
CA ILE A 115 -9.59 9.60 2.02
C ILE A 115 -10.79 9.83 1.10
N SER A 116 -10.96 11.06 0.59
CA SER A 116 -12.09 11.39 -0.30
C SER A 116 -12.07 10.56 -1.59
N LEU A 117 -10.88 10.31 -2.15
CA LEU A 117 -10.70 9.46 -3.33
C LEU A 117 -11.06 8.00 -3.03
N LEU A 118 -10.59 7.46 -1.90
CA LEU A 118 -10.89 6.08 -1.51
C LEU A 118 -12.39 5.86 -1.26
N LEU A 119 -13.06 6.80 -0.59
CA LEU A 119 -14.50 6.72 -0.32
C LEU A 119 -15.32 6.79 -1.61
N ARG A 120 -14.92 7.62 -2.58
CA ARG A 120 -15.57 7.68 -3.90
C ARG A 120 -15.45 6.35 -4.65
N GLU A 121 -14.30 5.71 -4.57
CA GLU A 121 -14.08 4.40 -5.21
C GLU A 121 -14.70 3.26 -4.45
N ALA A 122 -14.92 3.39 -3.14
CA ALA A 122 -15.72 2.42 -2.40
C ALA A 122 -17.21 2.40 -2.83
N GLU A 123 -17.75 3.51 -3.33
CA GLU A 123 -19.12 3.59 -3.85
C GLU A 123 -19.25 2.98 -5.25
N ALA A 124 -18.22 3.16 -6.08
CA ALA A 124 -18.13 2.58 -7.42
C ALA A 124 -16.81 1.79 -7.56
N PRO A 125 -16.72 0.59 -6.95
CA PRO A 125 -15.48 -0.17 -6.90
C PRO A 125 -15.00 -0.58 -8.30
N PRO A 126 -13.70 -0.47 -8.59
CA PRO A 126 -13.14 -0.96 -9.84
C PRO A 126 -13.28 -2.48 -9.92
N ARG A 127 -13.30 -3.01 -11.14
CA ARG A 127 -13.45 -4.46 -11.39
C ARG A 127 -12.28 -5.28 -10.84
N GLU A 128 -11.09 -4.69 -10.84
CA GLU A 128 -9.84 -5.31 -10.40
C GLU A 128 -9.00 -4.29 -9.64
N VAL A 129 -8.09 -4.80 -8.80
CA VAL A 129 -7.16 -3.97 -8.05
C VAL A 129 -6.10 -3.44 -9.00
N GLU A 130 -6.07 -2.11 -9.17
CA GLU A 130 -5.10 -1.42 -10.04
C GLU A 130 -3.73 -1.24 -9.37
N GLY A 131 -3.58 -1.68 -8.13
CA GLY A 131 -2.33 -1.63 -7.38
C GLY A 131 -1.13 -2.32 -8.02
N VAL A 132 0.04 -2.01 -7.45
CA VAL A 132 1.31 -2.70 -7.78
C VAL A 132 1.47 -3.99 -6.96
N GLY A 133 2.31 -4.89 -7.47
CA GLY A 133 2.70 -6.11 -6.77
C GLY A 133 3.52 -5.85 -5.51
N GLU A 134 3.58 -6.84 -4.62
CA GLU A 134 4.42 -6.78 -3.41
C GLU A 134 5.90 -6.59 -3.75
N GLY A 135 6.39 -7.33 -4.75
CA GLY A 135 7.77 -7.24 -5.20
C GLY A 135 8.16 -5.85 -5.73
N PHE A 136 7.21 -5.07 -6.25
CA PHE A 136 7.47 -3.68 -6.63
C PHE A 136 7.76 -2.80 -5.41
N CYS A 137 6.95 -2.92 -4.35
CA CYS A 137 7.14 -2.19 -3.10
C CYS A 137 8.47 -2.56 -2.42
N ASP A 138 8.86 -3.83 -2.46
CA ASP A 138 10.11 -4.31 -1.88
C ASP A 138 11.34 -3.81 -2.64
N ALA A 139 11.22 -3.69 -3.97
CA ALA A 139 12.27 -3.21 -4.87
C ALA A 139 12.42 -1.67 -4.93
N LEU A 140 11.60 -0.91 -4.20
CA LEU A 140 11.74 0.54 -4.11
C LEU A 140 13.09 0.95 -3.53
N ASP A 141 13.64 2.06 -4.02
CA ASP A 141 14.95 2.54 -3.58
C ASP A 141 14.89 3.00 -2.12
N ARG A 142 15.80 2.46 -1.31
CA ARG A 142 15.90 2.75 0.13
C ARG A 142 16.82 3.94 0.33
N VAL A 143 16.34 4.94 1.06
CA VAL A 143 17.15 6.13 1.36
C VAL A 143 17.87 5.91 2.69
N PRO A 144 19.21 5.95 2.73
CA PRO A 144 19.94 5.74 3.97
C PRO A 144 19.72 6.92 4.91
N VAL A 145 19.67 6.62 6.21
CA VAL A 145 19.43 7.59 7.29
C VAL A 145 20.43 8.76 7.25
N SER A 146 21.67 8.50 6.83
CA SER A 146 22.73 9.52 6.70
C SER A 146 22.45 10.60 5.65
N SER A 147 21.58 10.33 4.67
CA SER A 147 21.21 11.27 3.63
C SER A 147 19.93 12.07 3.94
N LEU A 148 19.22 11.69 5.01
CA LEU A 148 17.99 12.33 5.43
C LEU A 148 18.29 13.56 6.31
N LYS A 149 17.53 14.63 6.09
CA LYS A 149 17.59 15.82 6.94
C LYS A 149 16.59 15.69 8.10
N PRO A 150 16.88 16.24 9.29
CA PRO A 150 15.95 16.21 10.42
C PRO A 150 14.65 17.00 10.16
N THR A 151 14.64 17.87 9.15
CA THR A 151 13.45 18.63 8.73
C THR A 151 12.54 17.87 7.79
N GLN A 152 12.95 16.68 7.30
CA GLN A 152 12.13 15.90 6.38
C GLN A 152 11.17 15.00 7.16
N SER A 153 9.90 15.05 6.77
CA SER A 153 8.82 14.25 7.34
C SER A 153 8.07 13.48 6.25
N CYS A 154 7.38 12.41 6.64
CA CYS A 154 6.55 11.66 5.72
C CYS A 154 5.31 12.49 5.35
N PRO A 155 5.00 12.73 4.06
CA PRO A 155 3.82 13.50 3.68
C PRO A 155 2.48 12.88 4.09
N ILE A 156 2.44 11.57 4.35
CA ILE A 156 1.23 10.83 4.70
C ILE A 156 0.94 10.92 6.20
N CYS A 157 1.91 10.61 7.06
CA CYS A 157 1.70 10.64 8.52
C CYS A 157 2.26 11.89 9.20
N SER A 158 2.89 12.80 8.45
CA SER A 158 3.56 14.03 8.89
C SER A 158 4.59 13.88 10.02
N ASN A 159 5.03 12.65 10.31
CA ASN A 159 6.07 12.40 11.30
C ASN A 159 7.46 12.62 10.68
N PRO A 160 8.41 13.22 11.42
CA PRO A 160 9.81 13.28 11.00
C PRO A 160 10.40 11.89 10.80
N PHE A 161 11.17 11.69 9.73
CA PHE A 161 11.78 10.39 9.46
C PHE A 161 12.77 9.96 10.54
N LEU A 162 13.45 10.91 11.19
CA LEU A 162 14.48 10.60 12.19
C LEU A 162 13.93 10.37 13.61
N ASP A 163 12.62 10.47 13.80
CA ASP A 163 11.99 10.18 15.10
C ASP A 163 11.87 8.67 15.37
N ASP A 164 11.87 7.85 14.32
CA ASP A 164 11.87 6.39 14.41
C ASP A 164 13.31 5.87 14.60
N PRO A 165 13.58 4.96 15.56
CA PRO A 165 14.87 4.29 15.68
C PRO A 165 15.30 3.49 14.43
N TYR A 166 14.34 3.03 13.62
CA TYR A 166 14.57 2.19 12.44
C TYR A 166 13.75 2.71 11.23
N PRO A 167 14.06 3.91 10.71
CA PRO A 167 13.24 4.52 9.68
C PRO A 167 13.40 3.81 8.34
N LEU A 168 12.27 3.35 7.79
CA LEU A 168 12.21 2.68 6.50
C LEU A 168 11.70 3.63 5.43
N VAL A 169 12.56 4.56 5.01
CA VAL A 169 12.23 5.56 3.98
C VAL A 169 12.50 5.03 2.58
N VAL A 170 11.50 5.18 1.71
CA VAL A 170 11.58 4.83 0.29
C VAL A 170 11.44 6.06 -0.59
N ARG A 171 12.12 6.02 -1.73
CA ARG A 171 11.96 7.00 -2.81
C ARG A 171 11.15 6.40 -3.95
N LEU A 172 10.08 7.07 -4.35
CA LEU A 172 9.30 6.64 -5.50
C LEU A 172 10.02 6.96 -6.83
N PRO A 173 9.86 6.14 -7.88
CA PRO A 173 10.54 6.37 -9.16
C PRO A 173 10.06 7.58 -9.97
N CYS A 174 9.01 8.28 -9.53
CA CYS A 174 8.44 9.41 -10.27
C CYS A 174 9.22 10.71 -10.08
N HIS A 175 9.68 11.02 -8.86
CA HIS A 175 10.45 12.22 -8.57
C HIS A 175 11.40 12.01 -7.40
N THR A 176 12.51 12.76 -7.37
CA THR A 176 13.55 12.62 -6.34
C THR A 176 13.10 13.12 -4.96
N SER A 177 12.13 14.03 -4.90
CA SER A 177 11.55 14.55 -3.65
C SER A 177 10.41 13.69 -3.08
N HIS A 178 9.94 12.67 -3.80
CA HIS A 178 8.83 11.82 -3.35
C HIS A 178 9.33 10.73 -2.41
N LEU A 179 9.53 11.14 -1.15
CA LEU A 179 9.99 10.33 -0.04
C LEU A 179 8.84 10.00 0.90
N PHE A 180 8.74 8.74 1.30
CA PHE A 180 7.71 8.26 2.22
C PHE A 180 8.26 7.17 3.13
N ASP A 181 7.62 6.98 4.27
CA ASP A 181 7.78 5.73 5.01
C ASP A 181 7.12 4.59 4.24
N LEU A 182 7.83 3.47 4.14
CA LEU A 182 7.36 2.28 3.45
C LEU A 182 5.98 1.86 3.96
N GLU A 183 5.77 1.87 5.27
CA GLU A 183 4.52 1.45 5.89
C GLU A 183 3.34 2.36 5.54
N CYS A 184 3.59 3.66 5.32
CA CYS A 184 2.54 4.62 4.96
C CYS A 184 2.18 4.54 3.48
N VAL A 185 3.17 4.37 2.59
CA VAL A 185 2.95 4.40 1.14
C VAL A 185 2.56 3.04 0.56
N ARG A 186 3.04 1.93 1.16
CA ARG A 186 2.77 0.56 0.68
C ARG A 186 1.28 0.22 0.58
N PRO A 187 0.42 0.51 1.57
CA PRO A 187 -1.01 0.23 1.48
C PRO A 187 -1.68 0.95 0.30
N TRP A 188 -1.30 2.23 0.09
CA TRP A 188 -1.79 3.03 -1.02
C TRP A 188 -1.35 2.48 -2.37
N LEU A 189 -0.06 2.14 -2.53
CA LEU A 189 0.47 1.57 -3.76
C LEU A 189 -0.13 0.20 -4.07
N ARG A 190 -0.31 -0.66 -3.07
CA ARG A 190 -0.86 -2.01 -3.26
C ARG A 190 -2.34 -2.00 -3.64
N LEU A 191 -3.10 -0.96 -3.29
CA LEU A 191 -4.50 -0.82 -3.68
C LEU A 191 -4.69 -0.04 -4.99
N ARG A 192 -3.99 1.10 -5.14
CA ARG A 192 -4.17 2.04 -6.26
C ARG A 192 -3.05 2.04 -7.29
N GLY A 193 -1.82 1.80 -6.84
CA GLY A 193 -0.65 1.78 -7.72
C GLY A 193 -0.20 3.16 -8.19
N THR A 194 -0.69 4.24 -7.58
CA THR A 194 -0.36 5.62 -7.96
C THR A 194 0.44 6.35 -6.89
N CYS A 195 1.27 7.32 -7.28
CA CYS A 195 1.91 8.22 -6.31
C CYS A 195 0.86 9.13 -5.63
N PRO A 196 0.88 9.28 -4.29
CA PRO A 196 -0.01 10.20 -3.58
C PRO A 196 0.14 11.68 -3.98
N LEU A 197 1.35 12.10 -4.40
CA LEU A 197 1.67 13.51 -4.67
C LEU A 197 1.43 13.90 -6.14
N ASP A 198 1.94 13.12 -7.10
CA ASP A 198 1.87 13.46 -8.52
C ASP A 198 0.92 12.58 -9.35
N ARG A 199 0.29 11.57 -8.73
CA ARG A 199 -0.63 10.62 -9.37
C ARG A 199 -0.01 9.78 -10.50
N THR A 200 1.31 9.69 -10.58
CA THR A 200 1.99 8.78 -11.51
C THR A 200 1.55 7.35 -11.25
N ASP A 201 1.04 6.69 -12.28
CA ASP A 201 0.54 5.32 -12.23
C ASP A 201 1.67 4.31 -12.46
N PHE A 202 2.13 3.68 -11.37
CA PHE A 202 3.10 2.59 -11.39
C PHE A 202 2.44 1.24 -11.68
N GLY A 203 1.19 1.04 -11.28
CA GLY A 203 0.45 -0.20 -11.53
C GLY A 203 0.26 -0.45 -13.03
N LYS A 204 -0.10 0.59 -13.79
CA LYS A 204 -0.20 0.52 -15.25
C LYS A 204 1.15 0.21 -15.90
N LYS A 205 2.24 0.83 -15.45
CA LYS A 205 3.59 0.56 -15.95
C LYS A 205 4.04 -0.87 -15.68
N GLU A 206 3.73 -1.41 -14.49
CA GLU A 206 4.03 -2.79 -14.13
C GLU A 206 3.26 -3.79 -15.00
N ARG A 207 1.94 -3.59 -15.17
CA ARG A 207 1.09 -4.42 -16.04
C ARG A 207 1.53 -4.38 -17.50
N GLU A 208 1.94 -3.22 -18.00
CA GLU A 208 2.48 -3.06 -19.34
C GLU A 208 3.79 -3.82 -19.54
N LYS A 209 4.73 -3.67 -18.62
CA LYS A 209 6.00 -4.39 -18.64
C LYS A 209 5.80 -5.91 -18.58
N GLU A 210 4.87 -6.38 -17.76
CA GLU A 210 4.57 -7.81 -17.67
C GLU A 210 3.91 -8.34 -18.94
N ARG A 211 2.97 -7.57 -19.54
CA ARG A 211 2.37 -7.92 -20.83
C ARG A 211 3.42 -8.04 -21.94
N GLU A 212 4.34 -7.07 -22.04
CA GLU A 212 5.44 -7.11 -23.01
C GLU A 212 6.37 -8.31 -22.79
N ARG A 213 6.62 -8.67 -21.52
CA ARG A 213 7.41 -9.85 -21.17
C ARG A 213 6.73 -11.14 -21.62
N VAL A 214 5.43 -11.29 -21.36
CA VAL A 214 4.63 -12.45 -21.79
C VAL A 214 4.58 -12.54 -23.32
N GLU A 215 4.34 -11.44 -24.01
CA GLU A 215 4.32 -11.39 -25.48
C GLU A 215 5.68 -11.83 -26.08
N ARG A 216 6.79 -11.36 -25.50
CA ARG A 216 8.13 -11.77 -25.92
C ARG A 216 8.38 -13.28 -25.72
N LEU A 217 7.91 -13.84 -24.62
CA LEU A 217 8.02 -15.27 -24.33
C LEU A 217 7.17 -16.10 -25.29
N MET A 218 5.93 -15.67 -25.56
CA MET A 218 5.04 -16.34 -26.53
C MET A 218 5.63 -16.30 -27.94
N LYS A 219 6.17 -15.16 -28.39
CA LYS A 219 6.80 -15.04 -29.71
C LYS A 219 8.05 -15.91 -29.84
N LYS A 220 8.82 -16.09 -28.76
CA LYS A 220 10.01 -16.96 -28.75
C LYS A 220 9.66 -18.45 -28.77
N GLY A 221 8.53 -18.85 -28.16
CA GLY A 221 8.06 -20.24 -28.17
C GLY A 221 7.44 -20.70 -29.49
N ASN A 222 7.04 -19.78 -30.36
CA ASN A 222 6.38 -20.06 -31.64
C ASN A 222 7.34 -20.02 -32.86
N GLY A 223 8.66 -19.96 -32.63
CA GLY A 223 9.68 -19.72 -33.67
C GLY A 223 10.75 -20.82 -33.83
N GLU A 224 10.47 -22.05 -33.37
CA GLU A 224 11.31 -23.25 -33.60
C GLU A 224 10.45 -24.40 -34.13
N GLY A 225 9.69 -24.15 -35.21
CA GLY A 225 8.80 -25.15 -35.79
C GLY A 225 8.31 -24.84 -37.21
N ASP A 226 9.18 -24.32 -38.07
CA ASP A 226 8.97 -24.31 -39.53
C ASP A 226 10.12 -25.12 -40.16
N GLU A 227 9.94 -26.44 -40.20
CA GLU A 227 10.49 -27.44 -41.13
C GLU A 227 10.13 -28.82 -40.56
N ASP A 228 8.85 -29.22 -40.67
CA ASP A 228 8.39 -30.61 -40.85
C ASP A 228 6.84 -30.66 -40.89
N ASP A 229 6.24 -29.88 -41.81
CA ASP A 229 4.81 -29.92 -42.11
C ASP A 229 4.51 -30.91 -43.25
N GLU A 230 5.15 -32.09 -43.30
CA GLU A 230 4.96 -32.99 -44.46
C GLU A 230 5.18 -34.49 -44.15
N GLU A 231 4.64 -35.03 -43.04
CA GLU A 231 4.56 -36.50 -42.86
C GLU A 231 3.37 -36.98 -42.00
N TRP A 232 2.14 -36.58 -42.34
CA TRP A 232 0.92 -37.13 -41.71
C TRP A 232 -0.18 -37.54 -42.68
N ASP A 233 0.18 -37.99 -43.88
CA ASP A 233 -0.80 -38.55 -44.83
C ASP A 233 -0.37 -39.96 -45.30
N GLY A 234 -0.73 -41.00 -44.53
CA GLY A 234 -0.41 -42.37 -44.97
C GLY A 234 -0.58 -43.55 -44.00
N MET A 235 -1.41 -43.50 -42.96
CA MET A 235 -1.62 -44.67 -42.07
C MET A 235 -3.10 -44.98 -41.83
N TYR A 236 -3.89 -45.01 -42.91
CA TYR A 236 -5.14 -45.77 -42.99
C TYR A 236 -5.30 -46.30 -44.42
N GLY A 237 -4.77 -47.51 -44.64
CA GLY A 237 -4.87 -48.27 -45.89
C GLY A 237 -4.35 -49.68 -45.70
#